data_AF-A0A812RR16-F1
#
_entry.id   AF-A0A812RR16-F1
#
_cell.length_a   1.000
_cell.length_b   1.000
_cell.length_c   1.000
_cell.angle_alpha   90.00
_cell.angle_beta   90.00
_cell.angle_gamma   90.00
#
_symmetry.space_group_name_H-M   'P 1'
#
loop_
_entity.id
_entity.type
_entity.pdbx_description
1 polymer ?
#
loop_
_entity_poly.entity_id
_entity_poly.type
_entity_poly.pdbx_seq_one_letter_code
_entity_poly.pdbx_strand_id
1 'polypeptide(L)'
;EDGVLPSLLCVLRCTAHASQKALERAMLTNVEVKELLDTLVFNFASGKHDRGSLARALTNSPKMHGMLKEELSKDLNQLYELSSQSHSSAGSFHFAAQRWDSTLKCLRIFALRMSEILSLLARVAADKTDQNQNWAKSMLNFLSMDRIILLCLCVEFMEVASRYVHACDNPGGSIKASSASKAASSLPRRIAQLACTASNLRLRLDQLFSFTFQGVKQVPLVMDERFEKGYVQIVTKALSLGQKSFSVIAGGKLLYHLQGYGAERLRKVTAEKLGILWNIQTLFLQGVWTENEIGIASGFSPFDVGSWLKENKDDASLPALLEPVAKVVGVQACAEGFGYVVLAFQLIFDAEADALAKELQLARPTVQALLT
;
A
#
# COMPACT_ATOMS: atom_id res chain seq x y z
N GLU A 1 -11.32 34.12 10.58
CA GLU A 1 -10.15 33.31 10.98
C GLU A 1 -10.38 31.79 10.93
N ASP A 2 -11.54 31.26 10.54
CA ASP A 2 -11.72 29.79 10.43
C ASP A 2 -11.71 29.31 8.98
N GLY A 3 -10.52 29.31 8.36
CA GLY A 3 -10.33 29.11 6.92
C GLY A 3 -9.93 27.71 6.48
N VAL A 4 -10.35 26.65 7.18
CA VAL A 4 -10.17 25.27 6.70
C VAL A 4 -11.54 24.63 6.58
N LEU A 5 -11.98 24.35 5.36
CA LEU A 5 -13.19 23.57 5.09
C LEU A 5 -13.05 22.19 5.78
N PRO A 6 -13.79 21.91 6.87
CA PRO A 6 -13.63 20.68 7.64
C PRO A 6 -13.94 19.43 6.81
N SER A 7 -14.80 19.57 5.80
CA SER A 7 -15.13 18.55 4.80
C SER A 7 -13.88 18.04 4.05
N LEU A 8 -13.00 18.94 3.62
CA LEU A 8 -11.76 18.59 2.92
C LEU A 8 -10.75 17.87 3.82
N LEU A 9 -10.65 18.24 5.10
CA LEU A 9 -9.82 17.50 6.06
C LEU A 9 -10.35 16.09 6.33
N CYS A 10 -11.68 15.93 6.36
CA CYS A 10 -12.33 14.63 6.49
C CYS A 10 -12.00 13.73 5.28
N VAL A 11 -12.11 14.28 4.06
CA VAL A 11 -11.78 13.58 2.81
C VAL A 11 -10.34 13.06 2.79
N LEU A 12 -9.38 13.86 3.24
CA LEU A 12 -7.97 13.44 3.30
C LEU A 12 -7.72 12.30 4.30
N ARG A 13 -8.38 12.31 5.46
CA ARG A 13 -8.32 11.19 6.42
C ARG A 13 -9.01 9.93 5.89
N CYS A 14 -10.10 10.09 5.14
CA CYS A 14 -10.74 8.99 4.43
C CYS A 14 -9.80 8.38 3.37
N THR A 15 -8.96 9.19 2.73
CA THR A 15 -7.99 8.74 1.71
C THR A 15 -6.97 7.75 2.28
N ALA A 16 -6.49 7.95 3.52
CA ALA A 16 -5.54 7.03 4.17
C ALA A 16 -6.17 5.66 4.44
N HIS A 17 -7.36 5.64 5.05
CA HIS A 17 -8.11 4.39 5.27
C HIS A 17 -8.50 3.71 3.96
N ALA A 18 -8.92 4.48 2.95
CA ALA A 18 -9.25 3.95 1.63
C ALA A 18 -8.03 3.35 0.94
N SER A 19 -6.87 4.01 1.01
CA SER A 19 -5.60 3.51 0.48
C SER A 19 -5.15 2.22 1.18
N GLN A 20 -5.29 2.14 2.51
CA GLN A 20 -5.02 0.91 3.25
C GLN A 20 -5.95 -0.23 2.81
N LYS A 21 -7.24 0.06 2.62
CA LYS A 21 -8.23 -0.92 2.14
C LYS A 21 -7.99 -1.33 0.68
N ALA A 22 -7.53 -0.41 -0.16
CA ALA A 22 -7.13 -0.68 -1.54
C ALA A 22 -5.92 -1.61 -1.57
N LEU A 23 -4.93 -1.37 -0.70
CA LEU A 23 -3.75 -2.24 -0.54
C LEU A 23 -4.14 -3.65 -0.09
N GLU A 24 -4.98 -3.76 0.94
CA GLU A 24 -5.50 -5.04 1.43
C GLU A 24 -6.22 -5.82 0.32
N ARG A 25 -7.17 -5.17 -0.36
CA ARG A 25 -7.91 -5.80 -1.45
C ARG A 25 -7.02 -6.22 -2.60
N ALA A 26 -6.09 -5.35 -3.03
CA ALA A 26 -5.15 -5.63 -4.10
C ALA A 26 -4.33 -6.89 -3.77
N MET A 27 -3.79 -6.98 -2.55
CA MET A 27 -2.99 -8.13 -2.12
C MET A 27 -3.80 -9.43 -2.08
N LEU A 28 -5.07 -9.35 -1.66
CA LEU A 28 -5.98 -10.50 -1.58
C LEU A 28 -6.57 -10.93 -2.93
N THR A 29 -6.37 -10.16 -4.02
CA THR A 29 -6.84 -10.57 -5.37
C THR A 29 -6.07 -11.76 -5.92
N ASN A 30 -4.80 -11.93 -5.53
CA ASN A 30 -4.00 -13.05 -5.97
C ASN A 30 -4.09 -14.22 -4.98
N VAL A 31 -4.39 -15.42 -5.50
CA VAL A 31 -4.58 -16.62 -4.68
C VAL A 31 -3.31 -17.03 -3.94
N GLU A 32 -2.13 -16.95 -4.58
CA GLU A 32 -0.86 -17.34 -3.94
C GLU A 32 -0.48 -16.38 -2.80
N VAL A 33 -0.69 -15.07 -2.99
CA VAL A 33 -0.43 -14.07 -1.96
C VAL A 33 -1.44 -14.19 -0.82
N LYS A 34 -2.72 -14.41 -1.13
CA LYS A 34 -3.73 -14.66 -0.12
C LYS A 34 -3.39 -15.89 0.73
N GLU A 35 -3.04 -17.01 0.11
CA GLU A 35 -2.64 -18.24 0.80
C GLU A 35 -1.40 -18.02 1.69
N LEU A 36 -0.43 -17.23 1.20
CA LEU A 36 0.74 -16.80 1.97
C LEU A 36 0.33 -16.00 3.22
N LEU A 37 -0.53 -15.00 3.07
CA LEU A 37 -1.00 -14.17 4.18
C LEU A 37 -1.86 -14.97 5.17
N ASP A 38 -2.72 -15.85 4.68
CA ASP A 38 -3.56 -16.71 5.51
C ASP A 38 -2.70 -17.65 6.35
N THR A 39 -1.73 -18.33 5.73
CA THR A 39 -0.86 -19.30 6.41
C THR A 39 0.11 -18.63 7.40
N LEU A 40 0.65 -17.46 7.05
CA LEU A 40 1.63 -16.79 7.90
C LEU A 40 1.00 -15.91 8.97
N VAL A 41 -0.15 -15.30 8.69
CA VAL A 41 -0.70 -14.21 9.51
C VAL A 41 -2.17 -14.43 9.89
N PHE A 42 -3.09 -14.66 8.95
CA PHE A 42 -4.53 -14.54 9.24
C PHE A 42 -5.18 -15.76 9.88
N ASN A 43 -4.81 -16.99 9.49
CA ASN A 43 -5.50 -18.22 9.89
C ASN A 43 -5.59 -18.37 11.41
N PHE A 44 -6.80 -18.64 11.89
CA PHE A 44 -7.08 -18.92 13.29
C PHE A 44 -6.78 -20.39 13.60
N ALA A 45 -6.41 -20.66 14.85
CA ALA A 45 -6.25 -22.03 15.35
C ALA A 45 -7.61 -22.73 15.38
N SER A 46 -7.76 -23.86 14.68
CA SER A 46 -9.01 -24.62 14.59
C SER A 46 -9.01 -25.90 15.45
N GLY A 47 -8.44 -25.84 16.66
CA GLY A 47 -8.53 -26.92 17.64
C GLY A 47 -7.26 -27.09 18.49
N LYS A 48 -7.15 -28.23 19.17
CA LYS A 48 -6.03 -28.52 20.09
C LYS A 48 -4.70 -28.81 19.37
N HIS A 49 -4.75 -29.28 18.13
CA HIS A 49 -3.60 -29.70 17.33
C HIS A 49 -3.27 -28.75 16.15
N ASP A 50 -4.12 -27.76 15.90
CA ASP A 50 -3.91 -26.73 14.88
C ASP A 50 -3.60 -25.41 15.57
N ARG A 51 -2.43 -24.83 15.28
CA ARG A 51 -1.99 -23.54 15.84
C ARG A 51 -2.40 -22.35 14.98
N GLY A 52 -3.06 -22.60 13.85
CA GLY A 52 -3.41 -21.58 12.86
C GLY A 52 -2.15 -21.03 12.20
N SER A 53 -2.11 -19.71 12.03
CA SER A 53 -1.01 -19.03 11.36
C SER A 53 0.31 -19.06 12.14
N LEU A 54 1.43 -18.92 11.42
CA LEU A 54 2.76 -18.85 12.05
C LEU A 54 2.86 -17.73 13.09
N ALA A 55 2.32 -16.54 12.79
CA ALA A 55 2.31 -15.41 13.73
C ALA A 55 1.63 -15.78 15.05
N ARG A 56 0.44 -16.40 14.98
CA ARG A 56 -0.30 -16.82 16.17
C ARG A 56 0.38 -17.94 16.92
N ALA A 57 0.96 -18.90 16.20
CA ALA A 57 1.71 -19.98 16.81
C ALA A 57 2.86 -19.43 17.66
N LEU A 58 3.63 -18.47 17.12
CA LEU A 58 4.75 -17.83 17.82
C LEU A 58 4.30 -16.94 18.99
N THR A 59 3.15 -16.28 18.90
CA THR A 59 2.61 -15.46 19.99
C THR A 59 1.99 -16.31 21.10
N ASN A 60 1.25 -17.36 20.74
CA ASN A 60 0.43 -18.13 21.70
C ASN A 60 1.16 -19.33 22.33
N SER A 61 2.36 -19.67 21.86
CA SER A 61 3.15 -20.77 22.40
C SER A 61 4.41 -20.25 23.11
N PRO A 62 4.42 -20.25 24.46
CA PRO A 62 5.60 -19.86 25.23
C PRO A 62 6.85 -20.69 24.89
N LYS A 63 6.67 -21.98 24.55
CA LYS A 63 7.76 -22.86 24.10
C LYS A 63 8.37 -22.36 22.79
N MET A 64 7.54 -22.12 21.77
CA MET A 64 8.04 -21.65 20.46
C MET A 64 8.64 -20.24 20.56
N HIS A 65 8.04 -19.36 21.37
CA HIS A 65 8.59 -18.05 21.65
C HIS A 65 9.97 -18.13 22.33
N GLY A 66 10.11 -19.02 23.33
CA GLY A 66 11.38 -19.28 24.01
C GLY A 66 12.45 -19.85 23.08
N MET A 67 12.09 -20.83 22.24
CA MET A 67 13.00 -21.42 21.26
C MET A 67 13.43 -20.42 20.18
N LEU A 68 12.51 -19.57 19.70
CA LEU A 68 12.86 -18.52 18.75
C LEU A 68 13.81 -17.50 19.39
N LYS A 69 13.55 -17.10 20.64
CA LYS A 69 14.44 -16.22 21.40
C LYS A 69 15.82 -16.86 21.60
N GLU A 70 15.88 -18.17 21.83
CA GLU A 70 17.13 -18.92 21.93
C GLU A 70 17.91 -18.90 20.60
N GLU A 71 17.25 -19.16 19.47
CA GLU A 71 17.90 -19.08 18.15
C GLU A 71 18.39 -17.67 17.83
N LEU A 72 17.56 -16.66 18.10
CA LEU A 72 17.97 -15.26 17.95
C LEU A 72 19.17 -14.91 18.84
N SER A 73 19.25 -15.49 20.04
CA SER A 73 20.37 -15.28 20.94
C SER A 73 21.66 -15.97 20.48
N LYS A 74 21.58 -17.09 19.74
CA LYS A 74 22.77 -17.75 19.17
C LYS A 74 23.42 -16.88 18.11
N ASP A 75 22.63 -16.24 17.25
CA ASP A 75 23.13 -15.30 16.25
C ASP A 75 23.63 -13.99 16.88
N LEU A 76 22.95 -13.49 17.93
CA LEU A 76 23.41 -12.30 18.67
C LEU A 76 24.68 -12.55 19.47
N ASN A 77 24.89 -13.74 20.01
CA ASN A 77 26.13 -14.11 20.70
C ASN A 77 27.29 -14.32 19.72
N GLN A 78 27.00 -14.71 18.46
CA GLN A 78 27.98 -14.66 17.37
C GLN A 78 28.29 -13.21 16.92
N LEU A 79 27.36 -12.27 17.14
CA LEU A 79 27.48 -10.85 16.85
C LEU A 79 27.81 -9.99 18.08
N TYR A 80 28.23 -10.56 19.21
CA TYR A 80 28.60 -9.79 20.42
C TYR A 80 29.89 -8.95 20.22
N GLU A 81 30.54 -9.05 19.05
CA GLU A 81 31.56 -8.11 18.57
C GLU A 81 30.97 -6.87 17.86
N LEU A 82 29.67 -6.84 17.52
CA LEU A 82 29.04 -5.78 16.74
C LEU A 82 27.62 -5.43 17.23
N SER A 83 27.55 -4.39 18.07
CA SER A 83 26.44 -3.43 18.21
C SER A 83 25.32 -3.70 19.23
N SER A 84 25.38 -2.90 20.29
CA SER A 84 24.45 -2.69 21.40
C SER A 84 23.11 -2.02 21.04
N GLN A 85 22.66 -2.06 19.77
CA GLN A 85 21.47 -1.30 19.31
C GLN A 85 20.24 -2.15 18.94
N SER A 86 20.32 -3.49 18.95
CA SER A 86 19.24 -4.36 18.43
C SER A 86 18.34 -5.01 19.49
N HIS A 87 18.54 -4.72 20.78
CA HIS A 87 18.01 -5.54 21.87
C HIS A 87 16.53 -5.32 22.25
N SER A 88 15.88 -4.23 21.84
CA SER A 88 14.56 -3.86 22.38
C SER A 88 13.35 -4.22 21.51
N SER A 89 13.52 -4.54 20.23
CA SER A 89 12.39 -4.76 19.31
C SER A 89 12.20 -6.21 18.82
N ALA A 90 13.10 -7.14 19.17
CA ALA A 90 13.12 -8.49 18.62
C ALA A 90 12.20 -9.50 19.34
N GLY A 91 11.68 -9.17 20.53
CA GLY A 91 11.03 -10.13 21.43
C GLY A 91 9.51 -10.00 21.57
N SER A 92 8.84 -9.10 20.84
CA SER A 92 7.43 -8.79 21.09
C SER A 92 6.58 -8.90 19.82
N PHE A 93 5.95 -10.07 19.63
CA PHE A 93 4.93 -10.29 18.61
C PHE A 93 3.57 -9.79 19.10
N HIS A 94 3.43 -8.48 19.33
CA HIS A 94 2.12 -7.88 19.55
C HIS A 94 1.44 -7.66 18.21
N PHE A 95 0.52 -8.57 17.88
CA PHE A 95 -0.19 -8.60 16.61
C PHE A 95 -1.69 -8.36 16.81
N ALA A 96 -2.23 -7.39 16.08
CA ALA A 96 -3.67 -7.23 15.90
C ALA A 96 -3.98 -7.44 14.41
N ALA A 97 -4.65 -8.55 14.07
CA ALA A 97 -4.97 -8.95 12.69
C ALA A 97 -5.77 -7.92 11.89
N GLN A 98 -6.44 -6.98 12.56
CA GLN A 98 -7.25 -5.94 11.94
C GLN A 98 -6.46 -4.75 11.38
N ARG A 99 -5.15 -4.64 11.64
CA ARG A 99 -4.36 -3.49 11.17
C ARG A 99 -3.26 -3.94 10.22
N TRP A 100 -3.26 -3.37 9.02
CA TRP A 100 -2.34 -3.74 7.94
C TRP A 100 -0.86 -3.55 8.31
N ASP A 101 -0.54 -2.55 9.15
CA ASP A 101 0.81 -2.37 9.68
C ASP A 101 1.25 -3.49 10.62
N SER A 102 0.32 -4.10 11.36
CA SER A 102 0.63 -5.27 12.18
C SER A 102 0.99 -6.46 11.29
N THR A 103 0.26 -6.64 10.18
CA THR A 103 0.56 -7.65 9.17
C THR A 103 1.93 -7.42 8.56
N LEU A 104 2.25 -6.19 8.14
CA LEU A 104 3.57 -5.84 7.60
C LEU A 104 4.70 -6.12 8.61
N LYS A 105 4.53 -5.73 9.88
CA LYS A 105 5.52 -6.00 10.93
C LYS A 105 5.80 -7.49 11.09
N CYS A 106 4.76 -8.34 11.08
CA CYS A 106 4.93 -9.79 11.16
C CYS A 106 5.69 -10.34 9.96
N LEU A 107 5.26 -10.00 8.74
CA LEU A 107 5.90 -10.47 7.51
C LEU A 107 7.36 -10.02 7.41
N ARG A 108 7.65 -8.79 7.85
CA ARG A 108 9.02 -8.26 7.93
C ARG A 108 9.89 -9.07 8.87
N ILE A 109 9.37 -9.43 10.06
CA ILE A 109 10.11 -10.31 10.98
C ILE A 109 10.37 -11.67 10.32
N PHE A 110 9.38 -12.23 9.62
CA PHE A 110 9.54 -13.51 8.94
C PHE A 110 10.60 -13.47 7.84
N ALA A 111 10.60 -12.43 7.01
CA ALA A 111 11.62 -12.25 5.99
C ALA A 111 13.02 -12.06 6.63
N LEU A 112 13.15 -11.21 7.65
CA LEU A 112 14.45 -10.94 8.28
C LEU A 112 15.02 -12.10 9.09
N ARG A 113 14.16 -13.00 9.59
CA ARG A 113 14.52 -14.10 10.51
C ARG A 113 14.18 -15.47 9.95
N MET A 114 14.19 -15.61 8.62
CA MET A 114 13.76 -16.84 7.96
C MET A 114 14.64 -18.04 8.35
N SER A 115 15.94 -17.85 8.50
CA SER A 115 16.89 -18.90 8.96
C SER A 115 16.51 -19.46 10.33
N GLU A 116 16.23 -18.58 11.28
CA GLU A 116 15.91 -18.90 12.66
C GLU A 116 14.52 -19.55 12.74
N ILE A 117 13.57 -19.07 11.94
CA ILE A 117 12.22 -19.65 11.83
C ILE A 117 12.27 -21.06 11.25
N LEU A 118 13.01 -21.29 10.17
CA LEU A 118 13.16 -22.63 9.57
C LEU A 118 13.86 -23.57 10.56
N SER A 119 14.86 -23.09 11.29
CA SER A 119 15.57 -23.87 12.32
C SER A 119 14.65 -24.26 13.48
N LEU A 120 13.84 -23.32 13.97
CA LEU A 120 12.81 -23.55 14.97
C LEU A 120 11.81 -24.61 14.51
N LEU A 121 11.23 -24.42 13.32
CA LEU A 121 10.22 -25.33 12.77
C LEU A 121 10.80 -26.73 12.55
N ALA A 122 12.04 -26.84 12.06
CA ALA A 122 12.73 -28.11 11.88
C ALA A 122 12.91 -28.88 13.20
N ARG A 123 13.22 -28.18 14.30
CA ARG A 123 13.32 -28.80 15.63
C ARG A 123 11.97 -29.26 16.16
N VAL A 124 10.93 -28.44 16.03
CA VAL A 124 9.56 -28.83 16.43
C VAL A 124 9.07 -30.02 15.60
N ALA A 125 9.38 -30.05 14.30
CA ALA A 125 9.04 -31.16 13.41
C ALA A 125 9.80 -32.46 13.73
N ALA A 126 10.99 -32.36 14.33
CA ALA A 126 11.82 -33.50 14.72
C ALA A 126 11.44 -34.06 16.10
N ASP A 127 10.89 -33.25 16.99
CA ASP A 127 10.43 -33.66 18.32
C ASP A 127 9.17 -34.54 18.21
N LYS A 128 9.35 -35.86 18.36
CA LYS A 128 8.27 -36.85 18.30
C LYS A 128 7.26 -36.72 19.44
N THR A 129 7.60 -36.00 20.49
CA THR A 129 6.72 -35.79 21.66
C THR A 129 5.93 -34.48 21.55
N ASP A 130 6.27 -33.61 20.59
CA ASP A 130 5.60 -32.33 20.42
C ASP A 130 4.27 -32.51 19.67
N GLN A 131 3.19 -32.04 20.27
CA GLN A 131 1.85 -32.09 19.67
C GLN A 131 1.74 -31.27 18.37
N ASN A 132 2.67 -30.34 18.13
CA ASN A 132 2.71 -29.49 16.95
C ASN A 132 3.61 -30.04 15.84
N GLN A 133 4.12 -31.27 15.96
CA GLN A 133 5.03 -31.87 14.99
C GLN A 133 4.49 -31.82 13.55
N ASN A 134 3.23 -32.23 13.35
CA ASN A 134 2.59 -32.27 12.03
C ASN A 134 2.35 -30.87 11.46
N TRP A 135 1.95 -29.92 12.31
CA TRP A 135 1.81 -28.52 11.93
C TRP A 135 3.15 -27.93 11.47
N ALA A 136 4.24 -28.18 12.20
CA ALA A 136 5.57 -27.70 11.85
C ALA A 136 6.08 -28.31 10.53
N LYS A 137 5.83 -29.61 10.28
CA LYS A 137 6.13 -30.26 8.99
C LYS A 137 5.35 -29.61 7.84
N SER A 138 4.06 -29.36 8.04
CA SER A 138 3.21 -28.70 7.04
C SER A 138 3.75 -27.29 6.73
N MET A 139 4.14 -26.53 7.76
CA MET A 139 4.70 -25.19 7.60
C MET A 139 6.05 -25.21 6.87
N LEU A 140 6.93 -26.16 7.16
CA LEU A 140 8.21 -26.34 6.43
C LEU A 140 8.00 -26.70 4.96
N ASN A 141 6.99 -27.51 4.65
CA ASN A 141 6.63 -27.84 3.26
C ASN A 141 6.05 -26.63 2.53
N PHE A 142 5.27 -25.81 3.24
CA PHE A 142 4.71 -24.57 2.69
C PHE A 142 5.79 -23.53 2.39
N LEU A 143 6.77 -23.37 3.29
CA LEU A 143 7.91 -22.45 3.16
C LEU A 143 8.97 -22.96 2.16
N SER A 144 8.52 -23.26 0.94
CA SER A 144 9.37 -23.49 -0.21
C SER A 144 10.08 -22.21 -0.65
N MET A 145 11.16 -22.36 -1.43
CA MET A 145 11.93 -21.26 -2.00
C MET A 145 11.07 -20.21 -2.69
N ASP A 146 10.16 -20.63 -3.56
CA ASP A 146 9.27 -19.75 -4.31
C ASP A 146 8.38 -18.91 -3.40
N ARG A 147 7.87 -19.51 -2.31
CA ARG A 147 7.01 -18.84 -1.34
C ARG A 147 7.81 -17.88 -0.45
N ILE A 148 9.06 -18.23 -0.13
CA ILE A 148 9.98 -17.34 0.59
C ILE A 148 10.34 -16.12 -0.27
N ILE A 149 10.60 -16.30 -1.57
CA ILE A 149 10.86 -15.20 -2.50
C ILE A 149 9.61 -14.32 -2.62
N LEU A 150 8.42 -14.92 -2.82
CA LEU A 150 7.16 -14.19 -2.88
C LEU A 150 6.91 -13.39 -1.60
N LEU A 151 7.18 -13.96 -0.41
CA LEU A 151 7.13 -13.25 0.86
C LEU A 151 8.02 -12.01 0.86
N CYS A 152 9.27 -12.14 0.45
CA CYS A 152 10.21 -11.02 0.42
C CYS A 152 9.72 -9.89 -0.49
N LEU A 153 9.22 -10.25 -1.68
CA LEU A 153 8.67 -9.30 -2.64
C LEU A 153 7.41 -8.59 -2.08
N CYS A 154 6.50 -9.34 -1.46
CA CYS A 154 5.32 -8.80 -0.79
C CYS A 154 5.69 -7.81 0.33
N VAL A 155 6.69 -8.14 1.15
CA VAL A 155 7.17 -7.24 2.23
C VAL A 155 7.76 -5.96 1.65
N GLU A 156 8.59 -6.05 0.61
CA GLU A 156 9.18 -4.88 -0.06
C GLU A 156 8.08 -3.96 -0.64
N PHE A 157 7.07 -4.56 -1.29
CA PHE A 157 5.93 -3.83 -1.84
C PHE A 157 5.13 -3.13 -0.72
N MET A 158 4.79 -3.86 0.34
CA MET A 158 4.02 -3.34 1.47
C MET A 158 4.77 -2.25 2.24
N GLU A 159 6.10 -2.33 2.38
CA GLU A 159 6.93 -1.27 3.00
C GLU A 159 6.83 0.05 2.22
N VAL A 160 6.88 -0.01 0.89
CA VAL A 160 6.75 1.19 0.06
C VAL A 160 5.32 1.74 0.14
N ALA A 161 4.32 0.87 0.06
CA ALA A 161 2.91 1.27 0.14
C ALA A 161 2.54 1.86 1.53
N SER A 162 3.03 1.27 2.63
CA SER A 162 2.79 1.74 4.00
C SER A 162 3.36 3.15 4.22
N ARG A 163 4.53 3.47 3.65
CA ARG A 163 5.09 4.85 3.71
C ARG A 163 4.17 5.88 3.07
N TYR A 164 3.53 5.52 1.95
CA TYR A 164 2.53 6.39 1.33
C TYR A 164 1.31 6.57 2.24
N VAL A 165 0.73 5.47 2.75
CA VAL A 165 -0.42 5.52 3.66
C VAL A 165 -0.14 6.38 4.89
N HIS A 166 1.05 6.24 5.50
CA HIS A 166 1.46 7.06 6.64
C HIS A 166 1.69 8.54 6.30
N ALA A 167 2.13 8.84 5.07
CA ALA A 167 2.22 10.21 4.60
C ALA A 167 0.82 10.84 4.41
N CYS A 168 -0.20 10.03 4.07
CA CYS A 168 -1.60 10.45 4.05
C CYS A 168 -2.16 10.75 5.45
N ASP A 169 -1.76 9.97 6.47
CA ASP A 169 -2.18 10.22 7.86
C ASP A 169 -1.55 11.49 8.45
N ASN A 170 -0.31 11.81 8.06
CA ASN A 170 0.46 12.95 8.56
C ASN A 170 1.00 13.84 7.43
N PRO A 171 0.14 14.56 6.67
CA PRO A 171 0.56 15.48 5.62
C PRO A 171 1.18 16.73 6.26
N GLY A 172 2.44 16.63 6.68
CA GLY A 172 3.14 17.70 7.40
C GLY A 172 4.45 17.27 8.07
N GLY A 173 4.71 15.97 8.20
CA GLY A 173 5.93 15.46 8.85
C GLY A 173 5.89 15.64 10.36
N SER A 174 6.34 14.61 11.07
CA SER A 174 6.55 14.61 12.51
C SER A 174 7.55 15.71 12.91
N ILE A 175 7.04 16.88 13.27
CA ILE A 175 7.69 17.77 14.22
C ILE A 175 6.64 17.99 15.30
N LYS A 176 7.04 17.82 16.56
CA LYS A 176 6.27 18.23 17.75
C LYS A 176 5.94 19.72 17.61
N ALA A 177 4.92 20.06 16.84
CA ALA A 177 4.45 21.40 16.64
C ALA A 177 3.26 21.61 17.58
N SER A 178 3.60 21.85 18.84
CA SER A 178 2.75 22.65 19.71
C SER A 178 2.43 23.97 19.02
N SER A 179 1.22 24.47 19.25
CA SER A 179 0.66 25.76 18.85
C SER A 179 -0.20 25.76 17.58
N ALA A 180 -1.41 26.26 17.79
CA ALA A 180 -2.52 26.44 16.86
C ALA A 180 -2.24 27.39 15.67
N SER A 181 -0.98 27.76 15.41
CA SER A 181 -0.60 28.81 14.43
C SER A 181 -0.15 28.29 13.06
N LYS A 182 -0.15 26.97 12.80
CA LYS A 182 0.16 26.39 11.46
C LYS A 182 -1.01 25.68 10.77
N ALA A 183 -2.21 25.72 11.35
CA ALA A 183 -3.43 25.15 10.76
C ALA A 183 -3.80 25.79 9.40
N ALA A 184 -3.32 27.00 9.14
CA ALA A 184 -3.53 27.75 7.90
C ALA A 184 -2.46 27.52 6.80
N SER A 185 -1.49 26.62 7.01
CA SER A 185 -0.58 26.23 5.91
C SER A 185 -1.38 25.49 4.83
N SER A 186 -1.61 26.21 3.74
CA SER A 186 -2.65 26.08 2.73
C SER A 186 -3.04 24.64 2.38
N LEU A 187 -4.34 24.35 2.46
CA LEU A 187 -4.93 23.12 1.96
C LEU A 187 -4.47 22.73 0.53
N PRO A 188 -4.32 23.68 -0.43
CA PRO A 188 -3.64 23.44 -1.70
C PRO A 188 -2.25 22.80 -1.59
N ARG A 189 -1.44 23.21 -0.60
CA ARG A 189 -0.11 22.62 -0.35
C ARG A 189 -0.23 21.16 0.10
N ARG A 190 -1.24 20.80 0.88
CA ARG A 190 -1.47 19.41 1.31
C ARG A 190 -1.89 18.52 0.15
N ILE A 191 -2.79 18.99 -0.71
CA ILE A 191 -3.21 18.27 -1.93
C ILE A 191 -2.02 18.06 -2.86
N ALA A 192 -1.24 19.13 -3.11
CA ALA A 192 -0.02 19.03 -3.93
C ALA A 192 1.02 18.07 -3.32
N GLN A 193 1.19 18.07 -2.00
CA GLN A 193 2.08 17.15 -1.30
C GLN A 193 1.62 15.69 -1.44
N LEU A 194 0.32 15.41 -1.35
CA LEU A 194 -0.22 14.06 -1.53
C LEU A 194 -0.08 13.58 -2.97
N ALA A 195 -0.38 14.43 -3.96
CA ALA A 195 -0.17 14.11 -5.38
C ALA A 195 1.31 13.83 -5.68
N CYS A 196 2.23 14.63 -5.10
CA CYS A 196 3.66 14.40 -5.18
C CYS A 196 4.05 13.06 -4.51
N THR A 197 3.48 12.75 -3.35
CA THR A 197 3.74 11.49 -2.63
C THR A 197 3.23 10.28 -3.42
N ALA A 198 2.05 10.37 -4.06
CA ALA A 198 1.51 9.32 -4.93
C ALA A 198 2.37 9.13 -6.19
N SER A 199 2.87 10.21 -6.77
CA SER A 199 3.80 10.15 -7.90
C SER A 199 5.13 9.50 -7.50
N ASN A 200 5.67 9.87 -6.34
CA ASN A 200 6.88 9.25 -5.77
C ASN A 200 6.67 7.77 -5.45
N LEU A 201 5.49 7.40 -4.94
CA LEU A 201 5.09 6.01 -4.73
C LEU A 201 5.18 5.22 -6.04
N ARG A 202 4.56 5.72 -7.13
CA ARG A 202 4.63 5.07 -8.45
C ARG A 202 6.06 4.91 -8.93
N LEU A 203 6.83 5.99 -8.93
CA LEU A 203 8.23 5.96 -9.36
C LEU A 203 9.02 4.93 -8.56
N ARG A 204 8.80 4.85 -7.25
CA ARG A 204 9.52 3.91 -6.40
C ARG A 204 9.13 2.46 -6.67
N LEU A 205 7.86 2.19 -6.90
CA LEU A 205 7.37 0.85 -7.25
C LEU A 205 7.88 0.43 -8.64
N ASP A 206 7.85 1.33 -9.62
CA ASP A 206 8.37 1.07 -10.96
C ASP A 206 9.89 0.79 -10.92
N GLN A 207 10.66 1.55 -10.14
CA GLN A 207 12.09 1.25 -9.92
C GLN A 207 12.32 -0.14 -9.32
N LEU A 208 11.50 -0.53 -8.33
CA LEU A 208 11.69 -1.78 -7.61
C LEU A 208 11.27 -3.00 -8.41
N PHE A 209 10.13 -2.93 -9.10
CA PHE A 209 9.43 -4.11 -9.62
C PHE A 209 9.28 -4.12 -11.15
N SER A 210 9.46 -3.00 -11.84
CA SER A 210 9.23 -2.92 -13.29
C SER A 210 10.49 -3.19 -14.11
N PHE A 211 10.33 -3.95 -15.20
CA PHE A 211 11.34 -4.14 -16.25
C PHE A 211 11.46 -2.93 -17.18
N THR A 212 10.60 -1.93 -17.00
CA THR A 212 10.66 -0.66 -17.72
C THR A 212 10.53 0.50 -16.74
N PHE A 213 11.48 1.43 -16.78
CA PHE A 213 11.44 2.65 -15.99
C PHE A 213 11.65 3.85 -16.90
N GLN A 214 10.71 4.80 -16.87
CA GLN A 214 10.73 6.00 -17.73
C GLN A 214 10.92 5.67 -19.23
N GLY A 215 10.30 4.59 -19.70
CA GLY A 215 10.38 4.15 -21.11
C GLY A 215 11.65 3.37 -21.47
N VAL A 216 12.59 3.21 -20.54
CA VAL A 216 13.84 2.46 -20.76
C VAL A 216 13.74 1.07 -20.13
N LYS A 217 14.19 0.04 -20.86
CA LYS A 217 14.30 -1.32 -20.32
C LYS A 217 15.36 -1.36 -19.21
N GLN A 218 15.00 -1.91 -18.06
CA GLN A 218 15.89 -2.06 -16.92
C GLN A 218 15.69 -3.42 -16.25
N VAL A 219 16.65 -3.79 -15.40
CA VAL A 219 16.45 -4.87 -14.43
C VAL A 219 15.78 -4.27 -13.19
N PRO A 220 14.66 -4.83 -12.70
CA PRO A 220 14.01 -4.39 -11.48
C PRO A 220 15.01 -4.37 -10.31
N LEU A 221 15.00 -3.33 -9.47
CA LEU A 221 16.00 -3.17 -8.41
C LEU A 221 16.00 -4.35 -7.42
N VAL A 222 14.85 -5.00 -7.18
CA VAL A 222 14.78 -6.19 -6.31
C VAL A 222 15.50 -7.42 -6.88
N MET A 223 15.86 -7.40 -8.17
CA MET A 223 16.68 -8.43 -8.82
C MET A 223 18.14 -8.00 -8.97
N ASP A 224 18.46 -6.73 -8.72
CA ASP A 224 19.83 -6.22 -8.80
C ASP A 224 20.63 -6.70 -7.58
N GLU A 225 21.81 -7.27 -7.82
CA GLU A 225 22.70 -7.76 -6.76
C GLU A 225 23.26 -6.62 -5.90
N ARG A 226 23.32 -5.39 -6.45
CA ARG A 226 23.76 -4.19 -5.73
C ARG A 226 22.73 -3.71 -4.70
N PHE A 227 21.50 -4.21 -4.74
CA PHE A 227 20.46 -3.85 -3.79
C PHE A 227 20.55 -4.68 -2.51
N GLU A 228 21.63 -4.52 -1.76
CA GLU A 228 21.96 -5.33 -0.58
C GLU A 228 20.91 -5.28 0.55
N LYS A 229 20.09 -4.22 0.57
CA LYS A 229 19.07 -3.99 1.59
C LYS A 229 17.71 -4.60 1.25
N GLY A 230 17.54 -5.18 0.05
CA GLY A 230 16.29 -5.80 -0.35
C GLY A 230 16.04 -7.10 0.41
N TYR A 231 14.78 -7.39 0.73
CA TYR A 231 14.44 -8.60 1.48
C TYR A 231 14.85 -9.88 0.75
N VAL A 232 14.79 -9.89 -0.59
CA VAL A 232 15.24 -11.03 -1.41
C VAL A 232 16.74 -11.27 -1.23
N GLN A 233 17.55 -10.22 -1.28
CA GLN A 233 19.01 -10.27 -1.11
C GLN A 233 19.36 -10.71 0.32
N ILE A 234 18.69 -10.13 1.32
CA ILE A 234 18.90 -10.47 2.74
C ILE A 234 18.63 -11.96 2.97
N VAL A 235 17.49 -12.48 2.52
CA VAL A 235 17.12 -13.88 2.72
C VAL A 235 18.00 -14.82 1.92
N THR A 236 18.31 -14.48 0.67
CA THR A 236 19.22 -15.26 -0.17
C THR A 236 20.59 -15.39 0.48
N LYS A 237 21.09 -14.32 1.11
CA LYS A 237 22.35 -14.33 1.87
C LYS A 237 22.23 -15.16 3.15
N ALA A 238 21.21 -14.93 3.97
CA ALA A 238 21.00 -15.63 5.23
C ALA A 238 20.87 -17.15 5.07
N LEU A 239 20.16 -17.59 4.03
CA LEU A 239 19.96 -19.00 3.71
C LEU A 239 21.01 -19.54 2.71
N SER A 240 21.99 -18.74 2.30
CA SER A 240 23.03 -19.10 1.30
C SER A 240 22.46 -19.65 -0.02
N LEU A 241 21.27 -19.17 -0.43
CA LEU A 241 20.46 -19.79 -1.47
C LEU A 241 21.04 -19.67 -2.87
N GLY A 242 21.94 -18.70 -3.12
CA GLY A 242 22.54 -18.45 -4.42
C GLY A 242 23.74 -19.36 -4.77
N GLN A 243 24.27 -20.12 -3.80
CA GLN A 243 25.50 -20.91 -3.97
C GLN A 243 25.47 -22.28 -3.27
N LYS A 244 24.62 -22.47 -2.26
CA LYS A 244 24.52 -23.70 -1.44
C LYS A 244 23.06 -24.04 -1.13
N SER A 245 22.87 -25.13 -0.39
CA SER A 245 21.61 -25.46 0.28
C SER A 245 21.61 -24.97 1.73
N PHE A 246 20.45 -24.62 2.25
CA PHE A 246 20.25 -24.42 3.69
C PHE A 246 19.96 -25.78 4.34
N SER A 247 20.56 -26.06 5.49
CA SER A 247 20.39 -27.34 6.18
C SER A 247 20.42 -27.14 7.68
N VAL A 248 19.47 -27.77 8.38
CA VAL A 248 19.38 -27.75 9.83
C VAL A 248 19.82 -29.11 10.35
N ILE A 249 20.93 -29.16 11.06
CA ILE A 249 21.49 -30.38 11.66
C ILE A 249 21.44 -30.24 13.18
N ALA A 250 20.87 -31.22 13.86
CA ALA A 250 20.87 -31.27 15.32
C ALA A 250 21.07 -32.71 15.81
N GLY A 251 21.90 -32.90 16.84
CA GLY A 251 22.20 -34.23 17.39
C GLY A 251 22.79 -35.21 16.36
N GLY A 252 23.58 -34.71 15.41
CA GLY A 252 24.17 -35.51 14.33
C GLY A 252 23.19 -35.98 13.24
N LYS A 253 21.94 -35.49 13.24
CA LYS A 253 20.92 -35.82 12.23
C LYS A 253 20.53 -34.60 11.43
N LEU A 254 20.39 -34.78 10.11
CA LEU A 254 19.80 -33.78 9.22
C LEU A 254 18.29 -33.71 9.49
N LEU A 255 17.83 -32.59 10.05
CA LEU A 255 16.41 -32.38 10.38
C LEU A 255 15.63 -31.76 9.21
N TYR A 256 16.28 -30.88 8.46
CA TYR A 256 15.67 -30.18 7.34
C TYR A 256 16.73 -29.78 6.31
N HIS A 257 16.35 -29.81 5.03
CA HIS A 257 17.18 -29.40 3.93
C HIS A 257 16.33 -28.61 2.94
N LEU A 258 16.77 -27.40 2.62
CA LEU A 258 16.20 -26.56 1.59
C LEU A 258 17.24 -26.36 0.50
N GLN A 259 16.94 -26.90 -0.68
CA GLN A 259 17.81 -26.77 -1.84
C GLN A 259 17.78 -25.32 -2.33
N GLY A 260 18.96 -24.69 -2.40
CA GLY A 260 19.09 -23.35 -2.97
C GLY A 260 18.92 -23.34 -4.49
N TYR A 261 18.77 -22.14 -5.04
CA TYR A 261 18.72 -21.91 -6.47
C TYR A 261 20.05 -21.36 -6.96
N GLY A 262 20.58 -21.95 -8.03
CA GLY A 262 21.61 -21.26 -8.80
C GLY A 262 21.12 -19.87 -9.23
N ALA A 263 22.03 -18.92 -9.38
CA ALA A 263 21.70 -17.51 -9.64
C ALA A 263 20.70 -17.32 -10.80
N GLU A 264 20.83 -18.10 -11.87
CA GLU A 264 19.92 -18.05 -13.02
C GLU A 264 18.49 -18.47 -12.66
N ARG A 265 18.34 -19.60 -11.94
CA ARG A 265 17.03 -20.08 -11.49
C ARG A 265 16.40 -19.13 -10.49
N LEU A 266 17.19 -18.55 -9.59
CA LEU A 266 16.72 -17.53 -8.65
C LEU A 266 16.16 -16.32 -9.41
N ARG A 267 16.89 -15.80 -10.40
CA ARG A 267 16.41 -14.68 -11.23
C ARG A 267 15.12 -15.03 -11.96
N LYS A 268 15.02 -16.22 -12.54
CA LYS A 268 13.82 -16.68 -13.25
C LYS A 268 12.60 -16.73 -12.33
N VAL A 269 12.74 -17.38 -11.17
CA VAL A 269 11.64 -17.47 -10.19
C VAL A 269 11.25 -16.09 -9.66
N THR A 270 12.23 -15.23 -9.35
CA THR A 270 11.92 -13.85 -8.94
C THR A 270 11.15 -13.12 -10.02
N ALA A 271 11.53 -13.22 -11.29
CA ALA A 271 10.81 -12.61 -12.41
C ALA A 271 9.37 -13.14 -12.56
N GLU A 272 9.16 -14.45 -12.38
CA GLU A 272 7.81 -15.05 -12.38
C GLU A 272 6.95 -14.48 -11.25
N LYS A 273 7.51 -14.35 -10.03
CA LYS A 273 6.79 -13.76 -8.88
C LYS A 273 6.59 -12.25 -8.99
N LEU A 274 7.43 -11.54 -9.75
CA LEU A 274 7.18 -10.14 -10.09
C LEU A 274 5.92 -9.95 -10.95
N GLY A 275 5.61 -10.90 -11.83
CA GLY A 275 4.37 -10.87 -12.61
C GLY A 275 3.12 -10.87 -11.72
N ILE A 276 3.15 -11.59 -10.61
CA ILE A 276 2.08 -11.58 -9.60
C ILE A 276 1.95 -10.20 -8.98
N LEU A 277 3.07 -9.60 -8.55
CA LEU A 277 3.07 -8.27 -7.94
C LEU A 277 2.66 -7.17 -8.91
N TRP A 278 2.94 -7.29 -10.20
CA TRP A 278 2.57 -6.27 -11.18
C TRP A 278 1.05 -6.04 -11.24
N ASN A 279 0.25 -7.10 -11.18
CA ASN A 279 -1.21 -6.99 -11.11
C ASN A 279 -1.65 -6.32 -9.81
N ILE A 280 -1.05 -6.70 -8.67
CA ILE A 280 -1.35 -6.13 -7.36
C ILE A 280 -0.99 -4.65 -7.32
N GLN A 281 0.18 -4.29 -7.83
CA GLN A 281 0.64 -2.91 -7.97
C GLN A 281 -0.36 -2.12 -8.81
N THR A 282 -0.72 -2.59 -10.00
CA THR A 282 -1.66 -1.90 -10.88
C THR A 282 -2.98 -1.61 -10.19
N LEU A 283 -3.56 -2.60 -9.50
CA LEU A 283 -4.82 -2.44 -8.76
C LEU A 283 -4.69 -1.48 -7.58
N PHE A 284 -3.60 -1.57 -6.81
CA PHE A 284 -3.34 -0.67 -5.69
C PHE A 284 -3.18 0.77 -6.16
N LEU A 285 -2.39 0.99 -7.23
CA LEU A 285 -2.22 2.30 -7.82
C LEU A 285 -3.55 2.82 -8.38
N GLN A 286 -4.31 2.03 -9.14
CA GLN A 286 -5.64 2.46 -9.58
C GLN A 286 -6.52 2.93 -8.41
N GLY A 287 -6.53 2.19 -7.30
CA GLY A 287 -7.24 2.59 -6.07
C GLY A 287 -6.73 3.92 -5.51
N VAL A 288 -5.42 4.08 -5.32
CA VAL A 288 -4.83 5.32 -4.79
C VAL A 288 -5.15 6.54 -5.66
N TRP A 289 -5.15 6.38 -6.99
CA TRP A 289 -5.41 7.48 -7.92
C TRP A 289 -6.89 7.84 -7.91
N THR A 290 -7.75 6.84 -7.94
CA THR A 290 -9.20 7.03 -7.86
C THR A 290 -9.58 7.77 -6.58
N GLU A 291 -9.01 7.41 -5.43
CA GLU A 291 -9.27 8.10 -4.16
C GLU A 291 -8.72 9.54 -4.14
N ASN A 292 -7.55 9.78 -4.73
CA ASN A 292 -7.00 11.13 -4.86
C ASN A 292 -7.87 12.00 -5.79
N GLU A 293 -8.32 11.47 -6.93
CA GLU A 293 -9.19 12.17 -7.89
C GLU A 293 -10.57 12.45 -7.29
N ILE A 294 -11.22 11.44 -6.68
CA ILE A 294 -12.50 11.61 -5.98
C ILE A 294 -12.35 12.57 -4.82
N GLY A 295 -11.24 12.50 -4.07
CA GLY A 295 -10.98 13.38 -2.95
C GLY A 295 -10.81 14.85 -3.36
N ILE A 296 -10.11 15.09 -4.47
CA ILE A 296 -10.01 16.42 -5.09
C ILE A 296 -11.38 16.86 -5.59
N ALA A 297 -12.07 16.05 -6.39
CA ALA A 297 -13.38 16.40 -6.96
C ALA A 297 -14.42 16.72 -5.88
N SER A 298 -14.52 15.87 -4.85
CA SER A 298 -15.44 16.06 -3.71
C SER A 298 -15.05 17.28 -2.88
N GLY A 299 -13.76 17.55 -2.75
CA GLY A 299 -13.22 18.72 -2.05
C GLY A 299 -13.50 20.05 -2.75
N PHE A 300 -13.52 20.04 -4.08
CA PHE A 300 -13.85 21.20 -4.90
C PHE A 300 -15.33 21.24 -5.31
N SER A 301 -16.13 20.23 -4.97
CA SER A 301 -17.58 20.17 -5.24
C SER A 301 -18.36 21.42 -4.77
N PRO A 302 -18.03 22.07 -3.64
CA PRO A 302 -18.69 23.32 -3.25
C PRO A 302 -18.38 24.51 -4.17
N PHE A 303 -17.30 24.41 -4.96
CA PHE A 303 -16.90 25.39 -5.97
C PHE A 303 -17.24 24.95 -7.39
N ASP A 304 -17.71 23.71 -7.57
CA ASP A 304 -18.34 23.27 -8.82
C ASP A 304 -19.70 23.94 -8.92
N VAL A 305 -19.82 24.83 -9.90
CA VAL A 305 -21.05 25.60 -10.15
C VAL A 305 -22.22 24.64 -10.38
N GLY A 306 -22.00 23.50 -11.03
CA GLY A 306 -23.04 22.50 -11.26
C GLY A 306 -23.58 21.88 -9.97
N SER A 307 -22.69 21.55 -9.03
CA SER A 307 -23.05 21.00 -7.72
C SER A 307 -23.67 22.06 -6.80
N TRP A 308 -23.09 23.27 -6.73
CA TRP A 308 -23.64 24.37 -5.95
C TRP A 308 -25.06 24.73 -6.38
N LEU A 309 -25.33 24.77 -7.69
CA LEU A 309 -26.68 25.01 -8.20
C LEU A 309 -27.65 23.88 -7.87
N LYS A 310 -27.21 22.61 -7.95
CA LYS A 310 -28.04 21.46 -7.61
C LYS A 310 -28.46 21.46 -6.14
N GLU A 311 -27.55 21.85 -5.25
CA GLU A 311 -27.81 21.91 -3.81
C GLU A 311 -28.63 23.13 -3.39
N ASN A 312 -28.58 24.23 -4.16
CA ASN A 312 -29.28 25.48 -3.87
C ASN A 312 -30.42 25.79 -4.86
N LYS A 313 -30.96 24.78 -5.56
CA LYS A 313 -32.04 24.98 -6.57
C LYS A 313 -33.27 25.68 -6.00
N ASP A 314 -33.57 25.42 -4.73
CA ASP A 314 -34.75 25.92 -4.05
C ASP A 314 -34.47 27.22 -3.27
N ASP A 315 -33.27 27.77 -3.37
CA ASP A 315 -32.91 29.03 -2.70
C ASP A 315 -33.53 30.22 -3.45
N ALA A 316 -34.50 30.88 -2.82
CA ALA A 316 -35.19 32.04 -3.37
C ALA A 316 -34.28 33.24 -3.61
N SER A 317 -33.08 33.28 -3.00
CA SER A 317 -32.10 34.35 -3.18
C SER A 317 -31.20 34.14 -4.40
N LEU A 318 -31.18 32.94 -4.97
CA LEU A 318 -30.33 32.54 -6.08
C LEU A 318 -30.51 33.40 -7.34
N PRO A 319 -31.75 33.72 -7.79
CA PRO A 319 -31.94 34.56 -8.98
C PRO A 319 -31.40 35.99 -8.81
N ALA A 320 -31.55 36.57 -7.61
CA ALA A 320 -31.08 37.92 -7.29
C ALA A 320 -29.55 37.97 -7.17
N LEU A 321 -28.92 36.93 -6.62
CA LEU A 321 -27.47 36.82 -6.49
C LEU A 321 -26.77 36.68 -7.85
N LEU A 322 -27.46 36.08 -8.83
CA LEU A 322 -26.90 35.70 -10.13
C LEU A 322 -27.31 36.62 -11.29
N GLU A 323 -28.28 37.51 -11.08
CA GLU A 323 -28.72 38.53 -12.05
C GLU A 323 -27.57 39.37 -12.66
N PRO A 324 -26.54 39.81 -11.89
CA PRO A 324 -25.43 40.56 -12.44
C PRO A 324 -24.64 39.74 -13.49
N VAL A 325 -24.49 38.44 -13.26
CA VAL A 325 -23.74 37.53 -14.14
C VAL A 325 -24.54 37.24 -15.41
N ALA A 326 -25.84 36.99 -15.28
CA ALA A 326 -26.74 36.76 -16.42
C ALA A 326 -26.80 37.98 -17.36
N LYS A 327 -26.80 39.21 -16.79
CA LYS A 327 -26.73 40.46 -17.55
C LYS A 327 -25.43 40.61 -18.35
N VAL A 328 -24.28 40.21 -17.79
CA VAL A 328 -22.98 40.25 -18.47
C VAL A 328 -22.93 39.28 -19.66
N VAL A 329 -23.59 38.13 -19.55
CA VAL A 329 -23.64 37.10 -20.60
C VAL A 329 -24.79 37.32 -21.59
N GLY A 330 -25.69 38.28 -21.33
CA GLY A 330 -26.81 38.63 -22.21
C GLY A 330 -28.00 37.65 -22.15
N VAL A 331 -28.18 36.94 -21.03
CA VAL A 331 -29.26 35.95 -20.83
C VAL A 331 -30.16 36.41 -19.67
N GLN A 332 -31.47 36.11 -19.72
CA GLN A 332 -32.36 36.35 -18.58
C GLN A 332 -32.08 35.33 -17.47
N ALA A 333 -31.96 35.80 -16.22
CA ALA A 333 -31.78 34.96 -15.05
C ALA A 333 -33.10 34.23 -14.72
N CYS A 334 -33.25 32.99 -15.19
CA CYS A 334 -34.33 32.10 -14.77
C CYS A 334 -33.76 30.76 -14.28
N ALA A 335 -34.46 30.12 -13.33
CA ALA A 335 -34.00 28.89 -12.68
C ALA A 335 -33.79 27.72 -13.67
N GLU A 336 -34.50 27.71 -14.80
CA GLU A 336 -34.41 26.67 -15.84
C GLU A 336 -33.36 26.99 -16.93
N GLY A 337 -33.02 28.27 -17.14
CA GLY A 337 -32.05 28.73 -18.15
C GLY A 337 -30.59 28.66 -17.70
N PHE A 338 -30.33 28.30 -16.45
CA PHE A 338 -29.00 28.45 -15.84
C PHE A 338 -27.98 27.40 -16.32
N GLY A 339 -28.42 26.26 -16.86
CA GLY A 339 -27.51 25.32 -17.54
C GLY A 339 -26.72 26.01 -18.67
N TYR A 340 -27.34 26.98 -19.34
CA TYR A 340 -26.72 27.77 -20.42
C TYR A 340 -25.78 28.87 -19.90
N VAL A 341 -26.02 29.43 -18.71
CA VAL A 341 -25.14 30.44 -18.09
C VAL A 341 -23.85 29.81 -17.59
N VAL A 342 -23.91 28.60 -17.01
CA VAL A 342 -22.72 27.82 -16.62
C VAL A 342 -21.93 27.37 -17.84
N LEU A 343 -22.61 26.89 -18.89
CA LEU A 343 -21.98 26.58 -20.17
C LEU A 343 -21.28 27.81 -20.73
N ALA A 344 -21.95 28.96 -20.78
CA ALA A 344 -21.37 30.21 -21.27
C ALA A 344 -20.17 30.67 -20.43
N PHE A 345 -20.17 30.45 -19.12
CA PHE A 345 -19.01 30.73 -18.26
C PHE A 345 -17.85 29.76 -18.49
N GLN A 346 -18.12 28.46 -18.58
CA GLN A 346 -17.10 27.45 -18.93
C GLN A 346 -16.47 27.74 -20.30
N LEU A 347 -17.30 28.17 -21.27
CA LEU A 347 -16.87 28.59 -22.61
C LEU A 347 -15.98 29.84 -22.64
N ILE A 348 -16.15 30.75 -21.68
CA ILE A 348 -15.34 31.98 -21.57
C ILE A 348 -13.98 31.68 -20.91
N PHE A 349 -13.89 30.64 -20.08
CA PHE A 349 -12.69 30.32 -19.29
C PHE A 349 -11.89 29.12 -19.81
N ASP A 350 -12.46 28.22 -20.60
CA ASP A 350 -11.72 27.14 -21.28
C ASP A 350 -11.05 27.65 -22.57
N ALA A 351 -9.72 27.51 -22.63
CA ALA A 351 -8.84 28.06 -23.65
C ALA A 351 -8.88 27.35 -25.03
N GLU A 352 -10.06 26.91 -25.48
CA GLU A 352 -10.29 26.39 -26.85
C GLU A 352 -11.45 27.13 -27.55
N ALA A 353 -11.44 28.46 -27.44
CA ALA A 353 -12.53 29.33 -27.88
C ALA A 353 -12.87 29.25 -29.38
N ASP A 354 -11.94 28.86 -30.26
CA ASP A 354 -12.14 28.97 -31.72
C ASP A 354 -12.93 27.82 -32.36
N ALA A 355 -12.81 26.60 -31.81
CA ALA A 355 -13.53 25.44 -32.34
C ALA A 355 -15.00 25.45 -31.91
N LEU A 356 -15.27 25.81 -30.65
CA LEU A 356 -16.62 25.86 -30.10
C LEU A 356 -17.40 27.13 -30.48
N ALA A 357 -16.74 28.26 -30.78
CA ALA A 357 -17.42 29.45 -31.30
C ALA A 357 -18.14 29.18 -32.63
N LYS A 358 -17.60 28.28 -33.46
CA LYS A 358 -18.25 27.81 -34.70
C LYS A 358 -19.49 26.96 -34.42
N GLU A 359 -19.43 26.05 -33.46
CA GLU A 359 -20.60 25.24 -33.08
C GLU A 359 -21.70 26.08 -32.41
N LEU A 360 -21.33 27.10 -31.62
CA LEU A 360 -22.29 28.04 -31.01
C LEU A 360 -22.96 28.96 -32.03
N GLN A 361 -22.26 29.39 -33.09
CA GLN A 361 -22.90 30.10 -34.21
C GLN A 361 -23.94 29.22 -34.92
N LEU A 362 -23.69 27.91 -34.98
CA LEU A 362 -24.61 26.92 -35.55
C LEU A 362 -25.79 26.59 -34.62
N ALA A 363 -25.59 26.61 -33.29
CA ALA A 363 -26.63 26.31 -32.31
C ALA A 363 -27.52 27.52 -31.94
N ARG A 364 -27.05 28.75 -32.20
CA ARG A 364 -27.75 30.01 -31.88
C ARG A 364 -29.20 30.09 -32.41
N PRO A 365 -29.51 29.69 -33.66
CA PRO A 365 -30.88 29.74 -34.16
C PRO A 365 -31.79 28.74 -33.43
N THR A 366 -31.27 27.56 -33.08
CA THR A 366 -32.01 26.49 -32.40
C THR A 366 -32.36 26.88 -30.97
N VAL A 367 -31.43 27.54 -30.27
CA VAL A 367 -31.66 28.06 -28.91
C VAL A 367 -32.63 29.23 -28.93
N GLN A 368 -32.56 30.10 -29.95
CA GLN A 368 -33.46 31.23 -30.08
C GLN A 368 -34.90 30.80 -30.43
N ALA A 369 -35.06 29.70 -31.17
CA ALA A 369 -36.36 29.09 -31.48
C ALA A 369 -36.98 28.32 -30.30
N LEU A 370 -36.19 27.91 -29.30
CA LEU A 370 -36.68 27.27 -28.08
C LEU A 370 -37.08 28.28 -26.99
N LEU A 371 -36.73 29.56 -27.17
CA LEU A 371 -36.95 30.65 -26.21
C LEU A 371 -38.06 31.63 -26.62
N THR A 372 -38.65 31.44 -27.80
CA THR A 372 -39.89 32.10 -28.27
C THR A 372 -40.99 31.07 -28.35
#